data_AF-A0A372JA29-F1
#
_entry.id   AF-A0A372JA29-F1
#
_cell.length_a   1.000
_cell.length_b   1.000
_cell.length_c   1.000
_cell.angle_alpha   90.00
_cell.angle_beta   90.00
_cell.angle_gamma   90.00
#
_symmetry.space_group_name_H-M   'P 1'
#
loop_
_entity.id
_entity.type
_entity.pdbx_description
1 polymer ?
#
loop_
_entity_poly.entity_id
_entity_poly.type
_entity_poly.pdbx_seq_one_letter_code
_entity_poly.pdbx_strand_id
1 'polypeptide(L)'
;MAGRASSPGRTACLLLGVCLVALALSPPVDGWADDDFRGHMAQHLLLGMYAPLFLVLGAPVTLLLRTAPRSVGRRVGRLLRTRFVRTLSHPVTALALSAGGTVVVYATPLYAASTRNETLHVLVHAHFLLAGCLFARAVAGPDPDPHRAPVIVRLVVLGAGIAVHATLAQVMYAGLLDLPGDPGRIRGGAELMYYGGDIGELLLALAVLTTWRPARRPARRLSTG
;
A
#
# COMPACT_ATOMS: atom_id res chain seq x y z
N MET A 1 -7.33 21.33 -28.49
CA MET A 1 -6.26 20.85 -27.59
C MET A 1 -6.58 19.41 -27.20
N ALA A 2 -6.02 18.44 -27.92
CA ALA A 2 -6.34 17.03 -27.72
C ALA A 2 -5.84 16.53 -26.35
N GLY A 3 -6.76 16.11 -25.48
CA GLY A 3 -6.43 15.39 -24.26
C GLY A 3 -5.76 14.08 -24.64
N ARG A 4 -4.44 13.96 -24.42
CA ARG A 4 -3.75 12.69 -24.60
C ARG A 4 -4.35 11.71 -23.61
N ALA A 5 -5.05 10.70 -24.13
CA ALA A 5 -5.63 9.62 -23.35
C ALA A 5 -4.60 9.09 -22.34
N SER A 6 -5.06 8.81 -21.12
CA SER A 6 -4.28 8.05 -20.16
C SER A 6 -3.83 6.74 -20.81
N SER A 7 -2.62 6.27 -20.50
CA SER A 7 -2.19 4.97 -21.02
C SER A 7 -3.20 3.91 -20.55
N PRO A 8 -3.79 3.09 -21.43
CA PRO A 8 -4.86 2.15 -21.07
C PRO A 8 -4.53 1.29 -19.85
N GLY A 9 -3.28 0.85 -19.70
CA GLY A 9 -2.83 0.09 -18.53
C GLY A 9 -2.92 0.84 -17.19
N ARG A 10 -2.74 2.16 -17.17
CA ARG A 10 -2.91 2.98 -15.94
C ARG A 10 -4.37 3.10 -15.56
N THR A 11 -5.26 3.30 -16.53
CA THR A 11 -6.70 3.30 -16.27
C THR A 11 -7.15 1.93 -15.77
N ALA A 12 -6.67 0.84 -16.37
CA ALA A 12 -6.97 -0.52 -15.94
C ALA A 12 -6.49 -0.78 -14.50
N CYS A 13 -5.26 -0.38 -14.14
CA CYS A 13 -4.77 -0.48 -12.77
C CYS A 13 -5.64 0.32 -11.78
N LEU A 14 -6.00 1.55 -12.14
CA LEU A 14 -6.83 2.39 -11.27
C LEU A 14 -8.22 1.75 -11.05
N LEU A 15 -8.87 1.30 -12.12
CA LEU A 15 -10.16 0.61 -12.04
C LEU A 15 -10.08 -0.68 -11.23
N LEU A 16 -9.03 -1.49 -11.45
CA LEU A 16 -8.80 -2.71 -10.68
C LEU A 16 -8.63 -2.39 -9.19
N GLY A 17 -7.83 -1.37 -8.85
CA GLY A 17 -7.69 -0.91 -7.47
C GLY A 17 -9.02 -0.50 -6.83
N VAL A 18 -9.85 0.26 -7.56
CA VAL A 18 -11.20 0.65 -7.10
C VAL A 18 -12.11 -0.57 -6.93
N CYS A 19 -12.09 -1.51 -7.87
CA CYS A 19 -12.85 -2.75 -7.78
C CYS A 19 -12.43 -3.59 -6.57
N LEU A 20 -11.13 -3.66 -6.25
CA LEU A 20 -10.63 -4.37 -5.08
C LEU A 20 -11.08 -3.71 -3.77
N VAL A 21 -11.09 -2.37 -3.68
CA VAL A 21 -11.69 -1.66 -2.52
C VAL A 21 -13.17 -1.99 -2.42
N ALA A 22 -13.92 -1.89 -3.52
CA ALA A 22 -15.36 -2.16 -3.53
C ALA A 22 -15.67 -3.62 -3.15
N LEU A 23 -14.84 -4.57 -3.60
CA LEU A 23 -14.94 -5.98 -3.22
C LEU A 23 -14.67 -6.18 -1.73
N ALA A 24 -13.59 -5.59 -1.19
CA ALA A 24 -13.24 -5.72 0.22
C ALA A 24 -14.33 -5.16 1.14
N LEU A 25 -15.00 -4.09 0.73
CA LEU A 25 -16.09 -3.45 1.47
C LEU A 25 -17.49 -3.95 1.06
N SER A 26 -17.56 -5.03 0.26
CA SER A 26 -18.84 -5.57 -0.18
C SER A 26 -19.51 -6.36 0.96
N PRO A 27 -20.86 -6.34 1.08
CA PRO A 27 -21.57 -7.03 2.15
C PRO A 27 -21.20 -8.52 2.33
N PRO A 28 -20.97 -9.32 1.27
CA PRO A 28 -20.55 -10.72 1.44
C PRO A 28 -19.19 -10.89 2.09
N VAL A 29 -18.23 -10.01 1.75
CA VAL A 29 -16.87 -10.06 2.30
C VAL A 29 -16.86 -9.52 3.73
N ASP A 30 -17.63 -8.46 3.98
CA ASP A 30 -17.77 -7.85 5.29
C ASP A 30 -18.41 -8.81 6.30
N GLY A 31 -19.55 -9.43 5.92
CA GLY A 31 -20.18 -10.45 6.76
C GLY A 31 -19.30 -11.67 7.01
N TRP A 32 -18.48 -12.08 6.03
CA TRP A 32 -17.49 -13.14 6.26
C TRP A 32 -16.39 -12.72 7.23
N ALA A 33 -15.96 -11.45 7.20
CA ALA A 33 -14.93 -10.92 8.08
C ALA A 33 -15.40 -10.72 9.53
N ASP A 34 -16.68 -10.42 9.74
CA ASP A 34 -17.28 -10.32 11.07
C ASP A 34 -17.36 -11.69 11.77
N ASP A 35 -17.68 -12.74 11.01
CA ASP A 35 -17.86 -14.09 11.54
C ASP A 35 -16.58 -14.93 11.58
N ASP A 36 -15.62 -14.67 10.69
CA ASP A 36 -14.40 -15.47 10.52
C ASP A 36 -13.15 -14.62 10.33
N PHE A 37 -12.13 -14.90 11.14
CA PHE A 37 -10.82 -14.27 11.07
C PHE A 37 -10.15 -14.40 9.68
N ARG A 38 -10.46 -15.46 8.92
CA ARG A 38 -10.00 -15.63 7.54
C ARG A 38 -10.57 -14.57 6.61
N GLY A 39 -11.84 -14.21 6.79
CA GLY A 39 -12.49 -13.12 6.06
C GLY A 39 -11.85 -11.78 6.38
N HIS A 40 -11.57 -11.56 7.67
CA HIS A 40 -10.84 -10.36 8.11
C HIS A 40 -9.43 -10.28 7.48
N MET A 41 -8.69 -11.40 7.41
CA MET A 41 -7.39 -11.41 6.72
C MET A 41 -7.51 -11.16 5.22
N ALA A 42 -8.56 -11.65 4.57
CA ALA A 42 -8.81 -11.33 3.17
C ALA A 42 -9.05 -9.82 2.97
N GLN A 43 -9.88 -9.19 3.82
CA GLN A 43 -10.07 -7.74 3.79
C GLN A 43 -8.77 -6.98 4.06
N HIS A 44 -8.00 -7.40 5.06
CA HIS A 44 -6.70 -6.83 5.40
C HIS A 44 -5.76 -6.83 4.20
N LEU A 45 -5.63 -7.96 3.51
CA LEU A 45 -4.77 -8.08 2.33
C LEU A 45 -5.28 -7.21 1.17
N LEU A 46 -6.59 -7.25 0.88
CA LEU A 46 -7.19 -6.48 -0.20
C LEU A 46 -6.99 -4.98 0.01
N LEU A 47 -7.25 -4.48 1.21
CA LEU A 47 -7.15 -3.05 1.54
C LEU A 47 -5.72 -2.60 1.84
N GLY A 48 -4.89 -3.45 2.47
CA GLY A 48 -3.55 -3.10 2.90
C GLY A 48 -2.47 -3.27 1.82
N MET A 49 -2.67 -4.17 0.85
CA MET A 49 -1.62 -4.54 -0.11
C MET A 49 -2.09 -4.44 -1.56
N TYR A 50 -3.17 -5.13 -1.92
CA TYR A 50 -3.58 -5.29 -3.33
C TYR A 50 -4.19 -4.02 -3.90
N ALA A 51 -5.28 -3.52 -3.33
CA ALA A 51 -5.93 -2.31 -3.81
C ALA A 51 -4.98 -1.10 -3.84
N PRO A 52 -4.21 -0.82 -2.77
CA PRO A 52 -3.23 0.26 -2.79
C PRO A 52 -2.22 0.20 -3.92
N LEU A 53 -1.68 -0.99 -4.18
CA LEU A 53 -0.69 -1.18 -5.25
C LEU A 53 -1.27 -0.77 -6.60
N PHE A 54 -2.45 -1.27 -6.94
CA PHE A 54 -3.09 -0.97 -8.23
C PHE A 54 -3.58 0.47 -8.33
N LEU A 55 -4.13 1.04 -7.25
CA LEU A 55 -4.50 2.46 -7.19
C LEU A 55 -3.30 3.37 -7.46
N VAL A 56 -2.15 3.07 -6.84
CA VAL A 56 -0.90 3.84 -7.01
C VAL A 56 -0.33 3.66 -8.42
N LEU A 57 -0.32 2.43 -8.96
CA LEU A 57 0.15 2.15 -10.33
C LEU A 57 -0.69 2.86 -11.40
N GLY A 58 -1.95 3.20 -11.10
CA GLY A 58 -2.79 4.06 -11.92
C GLY A 58 -2.25 5.49 -12.12
N ALA A 59 -1.24 5.91 -11.34
CA ALA A 59 -0.66 7.25 -11.37
C ALA A 59 -1.72 8.37 -11.19
N PRO A 60 -2.56 8.31 -10.14
CA PRO A 60 -3.71 9.20 -9.99
C PRO A 60 -3.30 10.68 -9.93
N VAL A 61 -2.12 11.00 -9.38
CA VAL A 61 -1.63 12.38 -9.35
C VAL A 61 -1.29 12.86 -10.76
N THR A 62 -0.64 12.02 -11.57
CA THR A 62 -0.36 12.35 -12.98
C THR A 62 -1.65 12.55 -13.76
N LEU A 63 -2.66 11.71 -13.54
CA LEU A 63 -3.98 11.86 -14.17
C LEU A 63 -4.61 13.19 -13.77
N LEU A 64 -4.66 13.49 -12.47
CA LEU A 64 -5.19 14.75 -11.95
C LEU A 64 -4.46 15.96 -12.51
N LEU A 65 -3.12 15.94 -12.58
CA LEU A 65 -2.33 17.04 -13.12
C LEU A 65 -2.54 17.25 -14.63
N ARG A 66 -2.99 16.22 -15.36
CA ARG A 66 -3.28 16.28 -16.80
C ARG A 66 -4.69 16.75 -17.12
N THR A 67 -5.67 16.38 -16.29
CA THR A 67 -7.09 16.67 -16.54
C THR A 67 -7.60 17.90 -15.80
N ALA A 68 -7.00 18.27 -14.66
CA ALA A 68 -7.48 19.38 -13.86
C ALA A 68 -7.04 20.75 -14.41
N PRO A 69 -7.78 21.83 -14.08
CA PRO A 69 -7.36 23.20 -14.39
C PRO A 69 -5.96 23.52 -13.83
N ARG A 70 -5.22 24.40 -14.53
CA ARG A 70 -3.85 24.80 -14.13
C ARG A 70 -3.76 25.34 -12.70
N SER A 71 -4.83 25.93 -12.16
CA SER A 71 -4.90 26.41 -10.78
C SER A 71 -4.84 25.26 -9.77
N VAL A 72 -5.59 24.18 -10.02
CA VAL A 72 -5.60 22.95 -9.22
C VAL A 72 -4.25 22.26 -9.31
N GLY A 73 -3.70 22.09 -10.53
CA GLY A 73 -2.40 21.48 -10.72
C GLY A 73 -1.27 22.21 -9.97
N ARG A 74 -1.29 23.55 -9.95
CA ARG A 74 -0.34 24.36 -9.15
C ARG A 74 -0.52 24.18 -7.64
N ARG A 75 -1.76 24.04 -7.14
CA ARG A 75 -2.03 23.77 -5.71
C ARG A 75 -1.50 22.38 -5.31
N VAL A 76 -1.82 21.35 -6.09
CA VAL A 76 -1.34 19.98 -5.86
C VAL A 76 0.19 19.93 -5.90
N GLY A 77 0.82 20.54 -6.91
CA GLY A 77 2.28 20.59 -7.00
C GLY A 77 2.95 21.31 -5.83
N ARG A 78 2.30 22.33 -5.24
CA ARG A 78 2.79 22.99 -4.01
C ARG A 78 2.64 22.09 -2.79
N LEU A 79 1.49 21.42 -2.63
CA LEU A 79 1.23 20.50 -1.54
C LEU A 79 2.26 19.36 -1.52
N LEU A 80 2.58 18.79 -2.68
CA LEU A 80 3.55 17.70 -2.82
C LEU A 80 4.98 18.07 -2.40
N ARG A 81 5.32 19.37 -2.37
CA ARG A 81 6.63 19.88 -1.94
C ARG A 81 6.69 20.29 -0.47
N THR A 82 5.61 20.09 0.28
CA THR A 82 5.59 20.45 1.71
C THR A 82 6.43 19.47 2.53
N ARG A 83 6.98 19.95 3.65
CA ARG A 83 7.73 19.10 4.58
C ARG A 83 6.88 17.96 5.14
N PHE A 84 5.59 18.19 5.34
CA PHE A 84 4.65 17.17 5.80
C PHE A 84 4.54 16.01 4.81
N VAL A 85 4.28 16.30 3.52
CA VAL A 85 4.23 15.27 2.48
C VAL A 85 5.59 14.59 2.31
N ARG A 86 6.69 15.32 2.44
CA ARG A 86 8.04 14.74 2.43
C ARG A 86 8.25 13.71 3.53
N THR A 87 7.85 14.02 4.76
CA THR A 87 8.00 13.10 5.90
C THR A 87 7.12 11.86 5.72
N LEU A 88 5.87 12.03 5.32
CA LEU A 88 4.96 10.90 5.10
C LEU A 88 5.39 10.03 3.91
N SER A 89 5.83 10.65 2.81
CA SER A 89 6.24 9.92 1.60
C SER A 89 7.60 9.23 1.73
N HIS A 90 8.32 9.46 2.83
CA HIS A 90 9.59 8.78 3.07
C HIS A 90 9.35 7.28 3.30
N PRO A 91 10.08 6.36 2.62
CA PRO A 91 9.82 4.92 2.71
C PRO A 91 9.81 4.37 4.15
N VAL A 92 10.69 4.85 5.02
CA VAL A 92 10.72 4.41 6.44
C VAL A 92 9.46 4.82 7.19
N THR A 93 8.95 6.04 6.99
CA THR A 93 7.69 6.49 7.60
C THR A 93 6.53 5.68 7.06
N ALA A 94 6.51 5.43 5.75
CA ALA A 94 5.48 4.65 5.11
C ALA A 94 5.48 3.18 5.60
N LEU A 95 6.65 2.60 5.83
CA LEU A 95 6.80 1.28 6.44
C LEU A 95 6.29 1.26 7.87
N ALA A 96 6.66 2.25 8.68
CA ALA A 96 6.21 2.37 10.06
C ALA A 96 4.69 2.49 10.16
N LEU A 97 4.06 3.27 9.26
CA LEU A 97 2.61 3.39 9.20
C LEU A 97 1.94 2.13 8.66
N SER A 98 2.54 1.45 7.69
CA SER A 98 1.97 0.23 7.09
C SER A 98 2.21 -1.00 7.98
N ALA A 99 3.43 -1.53 7.99
CA ALA A 99 3.77 -2.73 8.74
C ALA A 99 3.69 -2.52 10.26
N GLY A 100 4.12 -1.36 10.75
CA GLY A 100 3.98 -1.02 12.17
C GLY A 100 2.53 -0.85 12.61
N GLY A 101 1.68 -0.27 11.75
CA GLY A 101 0.23 -0.20 11.98
C GLY A 101 -0.40 -1.59 12.10
N THR A 102 -0.04 -2.50 11.18
CA THR A 102 -0.47 -3.90 11.23
C THR A 102 -0.03 -4.61 12.51
N VAL A 103 1.22 -4.43 12.93
CA VAL A 103 1.73 -4.97 14.21
C VAL A 103 0.89 -4.42 15.37
N VAL A 104 0.60 -3.12 15.41
CA VAL A 104 -0.22 -2.52 16.48
C VAL A 104 -1.63 -3.12 16.50
N VAL A 105 -2.26 -3.33 15.34
CA VAL A 105 -3.62 -3.89 15.28
C VAL A 105 -3.70 -5.28 15.90
N TYR A 106 -2.73 -6.17 15.60
CA TYR A 106 -2.79 -7.57 16.02
C TYR A 106 -2.03 -7.89 17.31
N ALA A 107 -1.03 -7.10 17.68
CA ALA A 107 -0.28 -7.27 18.93
C ALA A 107 -0.91 -6.53 20.12
N THR A 108 -2.00 -5.80 19.90
CA THR A 108 -2.76 -5.09 20.95
C THR A 108 -4.24 -5.47 20.90
N PRO A 109 -5.05 -5.08 21.89
CA PRO A 109 -6.50 -5.33 21.87
C PRO A 109 -7.27 -4.60 20.75
N LEU A 110 -6.59 -3.85 19.87
CA LEU A 110 -7.23 -3.00 18.87
C LEU A 110 -8.07 -3.80 17.86
N TYR A 111 -7.60 -4.98 17.43
CA TYR A 111 -8.41 -5.88 16.60
C TYR A 111 -9.71 -6.29 17.31
N ALA A 112 -9.61 -6.78 18.56
CA ALA A 112 -10.77 -7.17 19.36
C ALA A 112 -11.73 -5.99 19.67
N ALA A 113 -11.20 -4.77 19.73
CA ALA A 113 -12.02 -3.57 19.88
C ALA A 113 -12.71 -3.19 18.57
N SER A 114 -12.04 -3.36 17.42
CA SER A 114 -12.63 -3.09 16.10
C SER A 114 -13.78 -4.02 15.76
N THR A 115 -13.77 -5.28 16.19
CA THR A 115 -14.89 -6.21 15.94
C THR A 115 -16.14 -5.88 16.76
N ARG A 116 -16.04 -5.01 17.77
CA ARG A 116 -17.16 -4.59 18.62
C ARG A 116 -17.61 -3.15 18.38
N ASN A 117 -16.89 -2.40 17.55
CA ASN A 117 -17.14 -0.99 17.32
C ASN A 117 -16.91 -0.65 15.84
N GLU A 118 -18.00 -0.40 15.13
CA GLU A 118 -18.02 -0.08 13.71
C GLU A 118 -17.16 1.15 13.36
N THR A 119 -17.12 2.16 14.22
CA THR A 119 -16.27 3.34 13.99
C THR A 119 -14.79 2.96 14.01
N LEU A 120 -14.37 2.13 14.97
CA LEU A 120 -12.99 1.63 15.03
C LEU A 120 -12.68 0.71 13.83
N HIS A 121 -13.63 -0.14 13.44
CA HIS A 121 -13.51 -0.99 12.26
C HIS A 121 -13.23 -0.18 10.99
N VAL A 122 -14.05 0.84 10.73
CA VAL A 122 -13.86 1.75 9.58
C VAL A 122 -12.53 2.49 9.65
N LEU A 123 -12.12 2.94 10.85
CA LEU A 123 -10.84 3.64 11.02
C LEU A 123 -9.63 2.73 10.76
N VAL A 124 -9.68 1.47 11.18
CA VAL A 124 -8.62 0.48 10.90
C VAL A 124 -8.54 0.18 9.40
N HIS A 125 -9.68 -0.03 8.74
CA HIS A 125 -9.72 -0.25 7.28
C HIS A 125 -9.25 0.97 6.48
N ALA A 126 -9.68 2.17 6.88
CA ALA A 126 -9.20 3.41 6.28
C ALA A 126 -7.68 3.56 6.48
N HIS A 127 -7.17 3.23 7.68
CA HIS A 127 -5.75 3.24 7.95
C HIS A 127 -4.99 2.27 7.06
N PHE A 128 -5.42 1.01 6.93
CA PHE A 128 -4.78 0.03 6.05
C PHE A 128 -4.72 0.51 4.60
N LEU A 129 -5.84 1.04 4.07
CA LEU A 129 -5.87 1.55 2.70
C LEU A 129 -4.93 2.74 2.50
N LEU A 130 -4.93 3.71 3.43
CA LEU A 130 -4.11 4.92 3.32
C LEU A 130 -2.62 4.62 3.53
N ALA A 131 -2.29 3.81 4.52
CA ALA A 131 -0.92 3.40 4.82
C ALA A 131 -0.35 2.51 3.70
N GLY A 132 -1.15 1.58 3.19
CA GLY A 132 -0.79 0.78 2.01
C GLY A 132 -0.54 1.65 0.78
N CYS A 133 -1.38 2.68 0.54
CA CYS A 133 -1.19 3.59 -0.60
C CYS A 133 0.10 4.40 -0.44
N LEU A 134 0.38 4.84 0.78
CA LEU A 134 1.60 5.57 1.10
C LEU A 134 2.85 4.69 0.90
N PHE A 135 2.82 3.45 1.37
CA PHE A 135 3.89 2.49 1.22
C PHE A 135 4.14 2.11 -0.23
N ALA A 136 3.09 1.71 -0.96
CA ALA A 136 3.18 1.40 -2.39
C ALA A 136 3.68 2.60 -3.20
N ARG A 137 3.26 3.83 -2.87
CA ARG A 137 3.76 5.05 -3.51
C ARG A 137 5.24 5.29 -3.23
N ALA A 138 5.65 5.21 -1.97
CA ALA A 138 7.04 5.44 -1.56
C ALA A 138 7.99 4.39 -2.14
N VAL A 139 7.54 3.13 -2.22
CA VAL A 139 8.32 2.00 -2.71
C VAL A 139 8.29 1.88 -4.23
N ALA A 140 7.14 2.02 -4.90
CA ALA A 140 7.02 1.72 -6.34
C ALA A 140 6.16 2.73 -7.14
N GLY A 141 5.75 3.85 -6.55
CA GLY A 141 4.82 4.77 -7.22
C GLY A 141 5.36 5.31 -8.54
N PRO A 142 4.58 5.36 -9.63
CA PRO A 142 5.01 5.94 -10.91
C PRO A 142 4.83 7.47 -10.98
N ASP A 143 4.13 8.06 -10.01
CA ASP A 143 3.85 9.49 -9.96
C ASP A 143 5.10 10.34 -9.66
N PRO A 144 5.16 11.59 -10.16
CA PRO A 144 6.23 12.52 -9.84
C PRO A 144 6.36 12.71 -8.33
N ASP A 145 7.56 12.47 -7.81
CA ASP A 145 7.89 12.63 -6.40
C ASP A 145 9.20 13.40 -6.25
N PRO A 146 9.15 14.69 -5.86
CA PRO A 146 10.33 15.52 -5.62
C PRO A 146 11.24 15.00 -4.50
N HIS A 147 10.75 14.10 -3.66
CA HIS A 147 11.43 13.61 -2.46
C HIS A 147 11.74 12.11 -2.54
N ARG A 148 11.73 11.54 -3.76
CA ARG A 148 11.93 10.11 -3.97
C ARG A 148 13.28 9.64 -3.42
N ALA A 149 13.21 8.67 -2.52
CA ALA A 149 14.40 8.05 -1.94
C ALA A 149 15.19 7.22 -2.99
N PRO A 150 16.51 7.02 -2.76
CA PRO A 150 17.31 6.11 -3.58
C PRO A 150 16.71 4.71 -3.65
N VAL A 151 16.93 4.01 -4.76
CA VAL A 151 16.41 2.65 -4.98
C VAL A 151 16.84 1.69 -3.87
N ILE A 152 18.09 1.79 -3.39
CA ILE A 152 18.60 0.95 -2.29
C ILE A 152 17.73 1.11 -1.03
N VAL A 153 17.39 2.33 -0.63
CA VAL A 153 16.54 2.58 0.55
C VAL A 153 15.16 1.96 0.36
N ARG A 154 14.58 2.08 -0.84
CA ARG A 154 13.27 1.48 -1.17
C ARG A 154 13.31 -0.04 -1.11
N LEU A 155 14.38 -0.67 -1.60
CA LEU A 155 14.57 -2.13 -1.56
C LEU A 155 14.80 -2.64 -0.14
N VAL A 156 15.60 -1.94 0.68
CA VAL A 156 15.81 -2.28 2.09
C VAL A 156 14.50 -2.20 2.86
N VAL A 157 13.73 -1.13 2.65
CA VAL A 157 12.42 -0.95 3.29
C VAL A 157 11.41 -1.99 2.83
N LEU A 158 11.41 -2.36 1.55
CA LEU A 158 10.59 -3.46 1.04
C LEU A 158 10.95 -4.78 1.74
N GLY A 159 12.24 -5.12 1.81
CA GLY A 159 12.71 -6.32 2.51
C GLY A 159 12.36 -6.34 4.00
N ALA A 160 12.46 -5.20 4.67
CA ALA A 160 12.03 -5.07 6.07
C ALA A 160 10.51 -5.25 6.22
N GLY A 161 9.71 -4.73 5.29
CA GLY A 161 8.27 -4.95 5.24
C GLY A 161 7.91 -6.43 5.12
N ILE A 162 8.53 -7.13 4.16
CA ILE A 162 8.40 -8.58 3.96
C ILE A 162 8.70 -9.32 5.26
N ALA A 163 9.86 -9.03 5.88
CA ALA A 163 10.26 -9.70 7.10
C ALA A 163 9.26 -9.47 8.25
N VAL A 164 8.77 -8.24 8.44
CA VAL A 164 7.80 -7.92 9.49
C VAL A 164 6.46 -8.63 9.23
N HIS A 165 5.97 -8.59 7.99
CA HIS A 165 4.70 -9.18 7.61
C HIS A 165 4.70 -10.71 7.76
N ALA A 166 5.74 -11.38 7.23
CA ALA A 166 5.93 -12.82 7.35
C ALA A 166 6.09 -13.25 8.82
N THR A 167 6.90 -12.52 9.60
CA THR A 167 7.08 -12.82 11.04
C THR A 167 5.77 -12.68 11.79
N LEU A 168 4.99 -11.64 11.52
CA LEU A 168 3.71 -11.40 12.18
C LEU A 168 2.72 -12.54 11.87
N ALA A 169 2.65 -13.00 10.62
CA ALA A 169 1.86 -14.16 10.24
C ALA A 169 2.32 -15.43 10.97
N GLN A 170 3.63 -15.67 11.09
CA GLN A 170 4.16 -16.84 11.82
C GLN A 170 3.87 -16.81 13.32
N VAL A 171 4.02 -15.64 13.96
CA VAL A 171 3.72 -15.45 15.39
C VAL A 171 2.22 -15.65 15.65
N MET A 172 1.37 -15.17 14.74
CA MET A 172 -0.07 -15.40 14.77
C MET A 172 -0.41 -16.88 14.61
N TYR A 173 0.20 -17.57 13.63
CA TYR A 173 0.01 -19.00 13.40
C TYR A 173 0.40 -19.85 14.61
N ALA A 174 1.51 -19.48 15.27
CA ALA A 174 2.00 -20.12 16.48
C ALA A 174 1.08 -19.91 17.69
N GLY A 175 0.07 -19.03 17.60
CA GLY A 175 -0.85 -18.74 18.71
C GLY A 175 -0.22 -17.89 19.81
N LEU A 176 0.80 -17.09 19.47
CA LEU A 176 1.51 -16.23 20.43
C LEU A 176 0.83 -14.86 20.62
N LEU A 177 -0.21 -14.56 19.84
CA LEU A 177 -1.02 -13.35 19.95
C LEU A 177 -2.36 -13.66 20.59
N ASP A 178 -2.82 -12.77 21.47
CA ASP A 178 -4.14 -12.86 22.11
C ASP A 178 -5.23 -12.34 21.16
N LEU A 179 -5.59 -13.16 20.18
CA LEU A 179 -6.62 -12.84 19.19
C LEU A 179 -7.94 -13.57 19.55
N PRO A 180 -9.08 -12.88 19.52
CA PRO A 180 -10.37 -13.51 19.78
C PRO A 180 -10.75 -14.46 18.62
N GLY A 181 -11.25 -15.64 18.96
CA GLY A 181 -11.82 -16.57 17.99
C GLY A 181 -11.29 -18.00 18.11
N ASP A 182 -11.76 -18.86 17.21
CA ASP A 182 -11.30 -20.24 17.12
C ASP A 182 -9.82 -20.30 16.64
N PRO A 183 -8.94 -21.05 17.32
CA PRO A 183 -7.53 -21.18 16.92
C PRO A 183 -7.34 -21.71 15.50
N GLY A 184 -8.23 -22.57 15.00
CA GLY A 184 -8.18 -23.08 13.62
C GLY A 184 -8.52 -22.03 12.57
N ARG A 185 -9.43 -21.10 12.87
CA ARG A 185 -9.71 -19.93 12.03
C ARG A 185 -8.55 -18.94 12.05
N ILE A 186 -7.97 -18.67 13.21
CA ILE A 186 -6.79 -17.80 13.35
C ILE A 186 -5.60 -18.34 12.56
N ARG A 187 -5.30 -19.64 12.68
CA ARG A 187 -4.24 -20.28 11.87
C ARG A 187 -4.50 -20.18 10.36
N GLY A 188 -5.73 -20.42 9.93
CA GLY A 188 -6.08 -20.25 8.51
C GLY A 188 -5.96 -18.81 8.02
N GLY A 189 -6.28 -17.82 8.87
CA GLY A 189 -6.03 -16.41 8.56
C GLY A 189 -4.54 -16.10 8.50
N ALA A 190 -3.74 -16.62 9.43
CA ALA A 190 -2.30 -16.46 9.41
C ALA A 190 -1.66 -17.07 8.15
N GLU A 191 -2.13 -18.23 7.68
CA GLU A 191 -1.73 -18.82 6.39
C GLU A 191 -2.09 -17.92 5.21
N LEU A 192 -3.32 -17.38 5.18
CA LEU A 192 -3.73 -16.40 4.17
C LEU A 192 -2.84 -15.16 4.19
N MET A 193 -2.56 -14.63 5.36
CA MET A 193 -1.67 -13.48 5.55
C MET A 193 -0.26 -13.79 5.05
N TYR A 194 0.28 -14.98 5.34
CA TYR A 194 1.61 -15.38 4.89
C TYR A 194 1.69 -15.49 3.36
N TYR A 195 0.91 -16.38 2.76
CA TYR A 195 0.97 -16.64 1.31
C TYR A 195 0.40 -15.49 0.47
N GLY A 196 -0.70 -14.89 0.94
CA GLY A 196 -1.29 -13.72 0.30
C GLY A 196 -0.40 -12.48 0.43
N GLY A 197 0.36 -12.37 1.52
CA GLY A 197 1.39 -11.36 1.71
C GLY A 197 2.52 -11.49 0.70
N ASP A 198 3.10 -12.69 0.60
CA ASP A 198 4.18 -13.00 -0.34
C ASP A 198 3.81 -12.60 -1.78
N ILE A 199 2.59 -12.94 -2.22
CA ILE A 199 2.11 -12.55 -3.56
C ILE A 199 2.05 -11.02 -3.69
N GLY A 200 1.46 -10.32 -2.71
CA GLY A 200 1.37 -8.85 -2.74
C GLY A 200 2.74 -8.17 -2.76
N GLU A 201 3.70 -8.69 -2.01
CA GLU A 201 5.07 -8.20 -1.93
C GLU A 201 5.86 -8.47 -3.21
N LEU A 202 5.69 -9.65 -3.82
CA LEU A 202 6.27 -9.96 -5.13
C LEU A 202 5.72 -9.04 -6.22
N LEU A 203 4.41 -8.74 -6.20
CA LEU A 203 3.80 -7.77 -7.10
C LEU A 203 4.36 -6.35 -6.88
N LEU A 204 4.57 -5.95 -5.62
CA LEU A 204 5.19 -4.66 -5.30
C LEU A 204 6.66 -4.61 -5.74
N ALA A 205 7.42 -5.70 -5.55
CA ALA A 205 8.79 -5.83 -6.04
C ALA A 205 8.85 -5.72 -7.58
N LEU A 206 7.95 -6.40 -8.28
CA LEU A 206 7.80 -6.29 -9.73
C LEU A 206 7.43 -4.85 -10.15
N ALA A 207 6.59 -4.17 -9.38
CA ALA A 207 6.28 -2.75 -9.59
C ALA A 207 7.53 -1.87 -9.44
N VAL A 208 8.42 -2.15 -8.48
CA VAL A 208 9.72 -1.44 -8.38
C VAL A 208 10.52 -1.60 -9.67
N LEU A 209 10.62 -2.82 -10.20
CA LEU A 209 11.38 -3.12 -11.42
C LEU A 209 10.80 -2.42 -12.65
N THR A 210 9.48 -2.49 -12.83
CA THR A 210 8.80 -1.92 -14.02
C THR A 210 8.71 -0.40 -13.98
N THR A 211 8.72 0.21 -12.79
CA THR A 211 8.72 1.68 -12.63
C THR A 211 10.13 2.28 -12.54
N TRP A 212 11.17 1.44 -12.42
CA TRP A 212 12.54 1.91 -12.33
C TRP A 212 12.99 2.57 -13.63
N ARG A 213 13.58 3.76 -13.50
CA ARG A 213 14.24 4.49 -14.59
C ARG A 213 15.66 4.81 -14.16
N PRO A 214 16.68 4.14 -14.71
CA PRO A 214 18.07 4.50 -14.45
C PRO A 214 18.30 5.97 -14.82
N ALA A 215 18.95 6.73 -13.94
CA ALA A 215 19.39 8.08 -14.29
C ALA A 215 20.30 7.99 -15.52
N ARG A 216 20.01 8.77 -16.57
CA ARG A 216 20.89 8.85 -17.74
C ARG A 216 22.24 9.37 -17.23
N ARG A 217 23.32 8.59 -17.39
CA ARG A 217 24.68 9.05 -17.11
C ARG A 217 24.90 10.36 -17.89
N PRO A 218 25.38 11.45 -17.26
CA PRO A 218 25.77 12.64 -18.01
C PRO A 218 26.78 12.20 -19.07
N ALA A 219 26.50 12.51 -20.34
CA ALA A 219 27.49 12.30 -21.39
C ALA A 219 28.78 13.00 -20.95
N ARG A 220 29.88 12.26 -20.83
CA ARG A 220 31.21 12.85 -20.63
C ARG A 220 31.37 13.85 -21.77
N ARG A 221 31.36 15.15 -21.46
CA ARG A 221 31.85 16.15 -22.40
C ARG A 221 33.30 15.78 -22.64
N LEU A 222 33.61 15.24 -23.82
CA LEU A 222 34.98 15.10 -24.27
C LEU A 222 35.53 16.53 -24.34
N SER A 223 36.43 16.88 -23.42
CA SER A 223 37.24 18.08 -23.59
C SER A 223 38.19 17.80 -24.75
N THR A 224 37.84 18.29 -25.93
CA THR A 224 38.82 18.52 -26.98
C THR A 224 39.67 19.70 -26.54
N GLY A 225 40.86 19.39 -26.03
CA GLY A 225 41.98 20.32 -25.91
C GLY A 225 43.00 20.00 -26.99
#